data_AF-A0A7X8Q9F2-F1
#
_entry.id   AF-A0A7X8Q9F2-F1
#
_cell.length_a   1.000
_cell.length_b   1.000
_cell.length_c   1.000
_cell.angle_alpha   90.00
_cell.angle_beta   90.00
_cell.angle_gamma   90.00
#
_symmetry.space_group_name_H-M   'P 1'
#
loop_
_entity.id
_entity.type
_entity.pdbx_description
1 polymer ?
#
loop_
_entity_poly.entity_id
_entity_poly.type
_entity_poly.pdbx_seq_one_letter_code
_entity_poly.pdbx_strand_id
1 'polypeptide(L)'
;MAILRDPKEFGDLSFEHHKILSNISFNLFRHDIFALQKFCIDNEHLNSRFSDILIYNNKNDRYPIAIIDVTNQNEFKETREKLKEILEDYPHVKEAFIYDYENKTWAAFGGNTNNDKPSYSPLLDIDFNEYLKSAK
;
A
#
# COMPACT_ATOMS: atom_id res chain seq x y z
N MET A 1 -20.93 -2.26 18.32
CA MET A 1 -19.93 -1.75 19.28
C MET A 1 -18.62 -1.70 18.52
N ALA A 2 -18.17 -0.53 18.08
CA ALA A 2 -16.90 -0.41 17.36
C ALA A 2 -15.77 -0.48 18.39
N ILE A 3 -14.92 -1.50 18.28
CA ILE A 3 -13.71 -1.59 19.09
C ILE A 3 -12.72 -0.64 18.44
N LEU A 4 -12.62 0.58 18.97
CA LEU A 4 -11.49 1.46 18.68
C LEU A 4 -10.26 0.80 19.29
N ARG A 5 -9.40 0.21 18.45
CA ARG A 5 -8.11 -0.34 18.88
C ARG A 5 -7.25 0.78 19.49
N ASP A 6 -6.47 0.41 20.50
CA ASP A 6 -5.57 1.32 21.22
C ASP A 6 -4.57 1.93 20.22
N PRO A 7 -4.37 3.27 20.19
CA PRO A 7 -3.37 3.92 19.34
C PRO A 7 -1.97 3.30 19.44
N LYS A 8 -1.64 2.61 20.54
CA LYS A 8 -0.39 1.88 20.72
C LYS A 8 -0.23 0.64 19.82
N GLU A 9 -1.31 0.09 19.26
CA GLU A 9 -1.26 -1.01 18.30
C GLU A 9 -0.71 -0.58 16.92
N PHE A 10 -0.65 0.73 16.65
CA PHE A 10 -0.07 1.24 15.41
C PHE A 10 1.46 1.25 15.40
N GLY A 11 2.11 0.95 16.53
CA GLY A 11 3.55 1.11 16.70
C GLY A 11 3.99 2.57 16.52
N ASP A 12 5.08 2.99 17.15
CA ASP A 12 5.74 4.23 16.72
C ASP A 12 6.38 3.94 15.35
N LEU A 13 5.59 4.05 14.28
CA LEU A 13 6.09 3.95 12.92
C LEU A 13 7.19 4.99 12.75
N SER A 14 8.33 4.56 12.22
CA SER A 14 9.50 5.41 12.08
C SER A 14 9.18 6.68 11.27
N PHE A 15 9.93 7.75 11.52
CA PHE A 15 9.85 8.97 10.72
C PHE A 15 10.01 8.67 9.22
N GLU A 16 10.89 7.73 8.86
CA GLU A 16 11.13 7.32 7.48
C GLU A 16 9.89 6.67 6.86
N HIS A 17 9.20 5.79 7.59
CA HIS A 17 7.95 5.19 7.14
C HIS A 17 6.90 6.28 6.81
N HIS A 18 6.66 7.20 7.73
CA HIS A 18 5.70 8.30 7.52
C HIS A 18 6.07 9.22 6.34
N LYS A 19 7.36 9.52 6.19
CA LYS A 19 7.88 10.31 5.08
C LYS A 19 7.60 9.64 3.73
N ILE A 20 7.81 8.32 3.65
CA ILE A 20 7.55 7.56 2.42
C ILE A 20 6.06 7.55 2.08
N LEU A 21 5.19 7.26 3.04
CA LEU A 21 3.73 7.27 2.82
C LEU A 21 3.25 8.63 2.32
N SER A 22 3.76 9.71 2.94
CA SER A 22 3.43 11.08 2.56
C SER A 22 3.88 11.37 1.13
N ASN A 23 5.10 10.98 0.75
CA ASN A 23 5.63 11.18 -0.60
C ASN A 23 4.83 10.41 -1.66
N ILE A 24 4.54 9.13 -1.42
CA ILE A 24 3.76 8.32 -2.36
C ILE A 24 2.36 8.92 -2.54
N SER A 25 1.68 9.23 -1.44
CA SER A 25 0.30 9.75 -1.49
C SER A 25 0.22 11.13 -2.14
N PHE A 26 1.19 12.00 -1.86
CA PHE A 26 1.25 13.32 -2.50
C PHE A 26 1.44 13.21 -4.01
N ASN A 27 2.32 12.31 -4.48
CA ASN A 27 2.51 12.11 -5.92
C ASN A 27 1.30 11.44 -6.58
N LEU A 28 0.66 10.46 -5.93
CA LEU A 28 -0.60 9.89 -6.40
C LEU A 28 -1.67 10.98 -6.60
N PHE A 29 -1.82 11.87 -5.63
CA PHE A 29 -2.71 13.02 -5.74
C PHE A 29 -2.36 13.94 -6.92
N ARG A 30 -1.07 14.19 -7.17
CA ARG A 30 -0.61 14.98 -8.34
C ARG A 30 -0.92 14.32 -9.68
N HIS A 31 -1.16 13.02 -9.70
CA HIS A 31 -1.57 12.25 -10.87
C HIS A 31 -3.09 12.05 -10.93
N ASP A 32 -3.87 12.79 -10.14
CA ASP A 32 -5.32 12.66 -10.03
C ASP A 32 -5.78 11.24 -9.66
N ILE A 33 -4.98 10.53 -8.86
CA ILE A 33 -5.30 9.19 -8.34
C ILE A 33 -5.76 9.32 -6.90
N PHE A 34 -6.97 8.81 -6.62
CA PHE A 34 -7.51 8.77 -5.27
C PHE A 34 -6.84 7.65 -4.46
N ALA A 35 -6.30 8.02 -3.29
CA ALA A 35 -5.69 7.09 -2.36
C ALA A 35 -6.03 7.44 -0.90
N LEU A 36 -6.21 6.41 -0.08
CA LEU A 36 -6.43 6.53 1.36
C LEU A 36 -5.25 5.93 2.12
N GLN A 37 -4.75 6.63 3.14
CA GLN A 37 -3.69 6.10 4.00
C GLN A 37 -4.25 5.38 5.22
N LYS A 38 -3.58 4.30 5.63
CA LYS A 38 -3.80 3.55 6.88
C LYS A 38 -5.27 3.22 7.13
N PHE A 39 -5.87 2.47 6.22
CA PHE A 39 -7.30 2.19 6.24
C PHE A 39 -7.62 0.72 5.98
N CYS A 40 -8.83 0.31 6.38
CA CYS A 40 -9.36 -1.03 6.15
C CYS A 40 -9.64 -1.23 4.66
N ILE A 41 -9.29 -2.38 4.10
CA ILE A 41 -9.57 -2.72 2.69
C ILE A 41 -11.07 -2.77 2.42
N ASP A 42 -11.85 -3.30 3.37
CA ASP A 42 -13.31 -3.27 3.35
C ASP A 42 -13.81 -2.22 4.36
N ASN A 43 -14.41 -1.14 3.84
CA ASN A 43 -14.91 -0.03 4.63
C ASN A 43 -16.26 -0.31 5.33
N GLU A 44 -16.97 -1.38 4.95
CA GLU A 44 -18.18 -1.84 5.63
C GLU A 44 -17.85 -2.74 6.82
N HIS A 45 -16.67 -3.35 6.81
CA HIS A 45 -16.15 -4.21 7.87
C HIS A 45 -14.86 -3.61 8.45
N LEU A 46 -15.00 -2.69 9.42
CA LEU A 46 -13.86 -1.98 10.04
C LEU A 46 -12.82 -2.90 10.75
N ASN A 47 -13.14 -4.18 10.95
CA ASN A 47 -12.21 -5.19 11.45
C ASN A 47 -11.48 -5.97 10.32
N SER A 48 -11.68 -5.58 9.06
CA SER A 48 -11.03 -6.19 7.91
C SER A 48 -9.53 -5.88 7.88
N ARG A 49 -8.82 -6.51 6.94
CA ARG A 49 -7.37 -6.33 6.79
C ARG A 49 -7.03 -4.87 6.47
N PHE A 50 -5.88 -4.42 6.94
CA PHE A 50 -5.36 -3.06 6.75
C PHE A 50 -4.18 -3.04 5.80
N SER A 51 -4.05 -1.92 5.09
CA SER A 51 -2.86 -1.57 4.32
C SER A 51 -2.50 -0.09 4.52
N ASP A 52 -1.23 0.26 4.30
CA ASP A 52 -0.75 1.62 4.51
C ASP A 52 -1.28 2.59 3.46
N ILE A 53 -1.47 2.16 2.22
CA ILE A 53 -2.09 2.94 1.14
C ILE A 53 -3.07 2.06 0.36
N LEU A 54 -4.32 2.50 0.29
CA LEU A 54 -5.36 1.95 -0.58
C LEU A 54 -5.51 2.85 -1.80
N ILE A 55 -5.46 2.29 -3.01
CA ILE A 55 -5.58 3.05 -4.26
C ILE A 55 -6.87 2.66 -4.96
N TYR A 56 -7.67 3.66 -5.34
CA TYR A 56 -8.96 3.48 -5.97
C TYR A 56 -8.91 3.87 -7.45
N ASN A 57 -9.80 3.28 -8.23
CA ASN A 57 -10.04 3.72 -9.59
C ASN A 57 -11.09 4.84 -9.57
N ASN A 58 -10.83 5.95 -10.25
CA ASN A 58 -11.76 7.09 -10.40
C ASN A 58 -13.13 6.73 -11.02
N LYS A 59 -13.32 5.50 -11.49
CA LYS A 59 -14.59 4.98 -12.01
C LYS A 59 -15.43 4.21 -10.98
N ASN A 60 -14.82 3.73 -9.89
CA ASN A 60 -15.48 2.91 -8.89
C ASN A 60 -14.86 3.15 -7.50
N ASP A 61 -15.41 4.11 -6.78
CA ASP A 61 -14.87 4.62 -5.51
C ASP A 61 -15.15 3.69 -4.31
N ARG A 62 -15.78 2.54 -4.54
CA ARG A 62 -16.22 1.66 -3.44
C ARG A 62 -15.12 0.74 -2.92
N TYR A 63 -14.26 0.23 -3.79
CA TYR A 63 -13.26 -0.77 -3.44
C TYR A 63 -11.88 -0.43 -4.03
N PRO A 64 -10.79 -0.60 -3.27
CA PRO A 64 -9.46 -0.33 -3.78
C PRO A 64 -9.07 -1.32 -4.88
N ILE A 65 -8.38 -0.87 -5.91
CA ILE A 65 -7.88 -1.72 -6.99
C ILE A 65 -6.42 -2.13 -6.79
N ALA A 66 -5.67 -1.38 -5.99
CA ALA A 66 -4.29 -1.69 -5.64
C ALA A 66 -3.99 -1.22 -4.21
N ILE A 67 -2.96 -1.83 -3.60
CA ILE A 67 -2.54 -1.53 -2.24
C ILE A 67 -1.02 -1.43 -2.13
N ILE A 68 -0.52 -0.64 -1.18
CA ILE A 68 0.91 -0.50 -0.88
C ILE A 68 1.13 -0.56 0.63
N ASP A 69 2.05 -1.42 1.06
CA ASP A 69 2.59 -1.40 2.42
C ASP A 69 4.06 -0.97 2.44
N VAL A 70 4.43 -0.21 3.46
CA VAL A 70 5.79 0.25 3.73
C VAL A 70 6.28 -0.43 5.00
N THR A 71 7.46 -1.03 4.97
CA THR A 71 7.90 -1.91 6.05
C THR A 71 9.41 -1.78 6.30
N ASN A 72 9.85 -2.26 7.46
CA ASN A 72 11.27 -2.47 7.74
C ASN A 72 11.70 -3.89 7.33
N GLN A 73 12.98 -4.20 7.46
CA GLN A 73 13.52 -5.50 7.09
C GLN A 73 12.91 -6.65 7.93
N ASN A 74 12.59 -6.39 9.20
CA ASN A 74 12.13 -7.43 10.13
C ASN A 74 10.69 -7.87 9.83
N GLU A 75 9.85 -6.95 9.38
CA GLU A 75 8.43 -7.15 9.10
C GLU A 75 8.15 -7.53 7.63
N PHE A 76 9.15 -7.41 6.75
CA PHE A 76 8.97 -7.60 5.31
C PHE A 76 8.37 -8.97 4.94
N LYS A 77 8.87 -10.04 5.58
CA LYS A 77 8.39 -11.40 5.29
C LYS A 77 6.93 -11.59 5.69
N GLU A 78 6.55 -11.13 6.88
CA GLU A 78 5.18 -11.24 7.38
C GLU A 78 4.21 -10.39 6.55
N THR A 79 4.58 -9.15 6.29
CA THR A 79 3.79 -8.21 5.48
C THR A 79 3.61 -8.74 4.06
N ARG A 80 4.64 -9.36 3.48
CA ARG A 80 4.55 -10.03 2.17
C ARG A 80 3.49 -11.13 2.14
N GLU A 81 3.44 -12.01 3.13
CA GLU A 81 2.43 -13.07 3.16
C GLU A 81 1.03 -12.47 3.40
N LYS A 82 0.91 -11.47 4.29
CA LYS A 82 -0.34 -10.72 4.49
C LYS A 82 -0.91 -10.17 3.16
N LEU A 83 -0.06 -9.56 2.34
CA LEU A 83 -0.47 -8.98 1.05
C LEU A 83 -0.90 -10.04 0.03
N LYS A 84 -0.27 -11.21 0.00
CA LYS A 84 -0.72 -12.31 -0.86
C LYS A 84 -2.09 -12.82 -0.45
N GLU A 85 -2.29 -13.01 0.85
CA GLU A 85 -3.59 -13.42 1.38
C GLU A 85 -4.67 -12.36 1.10
N ILE A 86 -4.34 -11.07 1.15
CA ILE A 86 -5.26 -10.00 0.73
C ILE A 86 -5.68 -10.16 -0.73
N LEU A 87 -4.75 -10.47 -1.63
CA LEU A 87 -5.08 -10.67 -3.05
C LEU A 87 -6.00 -11.89 -3.27
N GLU A 88 -5.92 -12.90 -2.40
CA GLU A 88 -6.81 -14.07 -2.42
C GLU A 88 -8.19 -13.74 -1.84
N ASP A 89 -8.24 -13.06 -0.70
CA ASP A 89 -9.46 -12.73 0.04
C ASP A 89 -10.29 -11.62 -0.63
N TYR A 90 -9.63 -10.71 -1.38
CA TYR A 90 -10.24 -9.51 -1.95
C TYR A 90 -10.04 -9.45 -3.47
N PRO A 91 -10.89 -10.14 -4.28
CA PRO A 91 -10.71 -10.24 -5.73
C PRO A 91 -10.73 -8.91 -6.50
N HIS A 92 -11.20 -7.82 -5.88
CA HIS A 92 -11.17 -6.49 -6.46
C HIS A 92 -9.77 -5.85 -6.41
N VAL A 93 -8.93 -6.23 -5.44
CA VAL A 93 -7.52 -5.82 -5.37
C VAL A 93 -6.76 -6.62 -6.42
N LYS A 94 -6.14 -5.93 -7.37
CA LYS A 94 -5.48 -6.55 -8.52
C LYS A 94 -3.97 -6.57 -8.41
N GLU A 95 -3.41 -5.61 -7.67
CA GLU A 95 -1.98 -5.46 -7.45
C GLU A 95 -1.72 -5.10 -5.99
N ALA A 96 -0.67 -5.68 -5.41
CA ALA A 96 -0.20 -5.35 -4.08
C ALA A 96 1.31 -5.11 -4.13
N PHE A 97 1.76 -4.04 -3.47
CA PHE A 97 3.15 -3.63 -3.45
C PHE A 97 3.64 -3.54 -2.00
N ILE A 98 4.91 -3.88 -1.81
CA ILE A 98 5.60 -3.72 -0.53
C ILE A 98 6.95 -3.05 -0.75
N TYR A 99 7.24 -2.05 0.08
CA TYR A 99 8.53 -1.36 0.08
C TYR A 99 9.24 -1.52 1.42
N ASP A 100 10.39 -2.21 1.39
CA ASP A 100 11.33 -2.25 2.50
C ASP A 100 12.18 -0.97 2.49
N TYR A 101 11.97 -0.08 3.45
CA TYR A 101 12.69 1.18 3.50
C TYR A 101 14.10 1.09 4.07
N GLU A 102 14.48 0.00 4.72
CA GLU A 102 15.84 -0.21 5.22
C GLU A 102 16.72 -0.77 4.09
N ASN A 103 16.23 -1.78 3.38
CA ASN A 103 16.93 -2.37 2.24
C ASN A 103 16.70 -1.61 0.92
N LYS A 104 15.76 -0.64 0.89
CA LYS A 104 15.38 0.12 -0.30
C LYS A 104 14.94 -0.79 -1.45
N THR A 105 14.15 -1.81 -1.14
CA THR A 105 13.69 -2.82 -2.13
C THR A 105 12.18 -2.86 -2.23
N TRP A 106 11.71 -3.11 -3.45
CA TRP A 106 10.29 -3.32 -3.75
C TRP A 106 10.03 -4.81 -4.01
N ALA A 107 8.84 -5.27 -3.63
CA ALA A 107 8.23 -6.47 -4.20
C ALA A 107 6.78 -6.17 -4.61
N ALA A 108 6.31 -6.89 -5.63
CA ALA A 108 4.96 -6.78 -6.14
C ALA A 108 4.31 -8.16 -6.26
N PHE A 109 2.99 -8.18 -6.12
CA PHE A 109 2.15 -9.36 -6.22
C PHE A 109 0.87 -9.02 -7.00
N GLY A 110 0.32 -10.01 -7.69
CA GLY A 110 -0.91 -9.85 -8.49
C GLY A 110 -0.67 -10.10 -9.98
N GLY A 111 -1.76 -10.32 -10.71
CA GLY A 111 -1.75 -10.97 -12.03
C GLY A 111 -0.99 -10.22 -13.14
N ASN A 112 -0.79 -8.91 -12.99
CA ASN A 112 -0.12 -8.08 -14.01
C ASN A 112 1.27 -7.60 -13.57
N THR A 113 1.69 -7.86 -12.34
CA THR A 113 2.93 -7.28 -11.80
C THR A 113 4.17 -7.86 -12.48
N ASN A 114 5.16 -7.00 -12.73
CA ASN A 114 6.43 -7.40 -13.34
C ASN A 114 7.49 -7.60 -12.25
N ASN A 115 7.97 -8.83 -12.08
CA ASN A 115 9.02 -9.15 -11.11
C ASN A 115 10.37 -8.48 -11.43
N ASP A 116 10.65 -8.14 -12.70
CA ASP A 116 11.86 -7.44 -13.10
C ASP A 116 11.79 -5.93 -12.75
N LYS A 117 10.57 -5.40 -12.56
CA LYS A 117 10.34 -4.00 -12.18
C LYS A 117 9.28 -3.92 -11.07
N PRO A 118 9.60 -4.36 -9.84
CA PRO A 118 8.63 -4.60 -8.78
C PRO A 118 7.99 -3.33 -8.18
N SER A 119 8.44 -2.14 -8.57
CA SER A 119 7.83 -0.87 -8.17
C SER A 119 6.81 -0.33 -9.18
N TYR A 120 6.71 -0.96 -10.35
CA TYR A 120 5.86 -0.50 -11.43
C TYR A 120 4.47 -1.15 -11.37
N SER A 121 3.44 -0.31 -11.43
CA SER A 121 2.03 -0.68 -11.55
C SER A 121 1.58 -0.51 -13.01
N PRO A 122 1.40 -1.61 -13.76
CA PRO A 122 0.79 -1.57 -15.08
C PRO A 122 -0.65 -1.05 -15.08
N LEU A 123 -1.42 -1.26 -14.01
CA LEU A 123 -2.78 -0.75 -13.91
C LEU A 123 -2.84 0.78 -13.87
N LEU A 124 -1.86 1.40 -13.24
CA LEU A 124 -1.80 2.85 -13.05
C LEU A 124 -0.83 3.53 -14.02
N ASP A 125 -0.05 2.75 -14.79
CA ASP A 125 1.05 3.23 -15.62
C ASP A 125 2.05 4.10 -14.84
N ILE A 126 2.39 3.66 -13.62
CA ILE A 126 3.19 4.42 -12.64
C ILE A 126 4.31 3.55 -12.08
N ASP A 127 5.48 4.15 -11.90
CA ASP A 127 6.58 3.58 -11.13
C ASP A 127 6.69 4.26 -9.76
N PHE A 128 6.28 3.57 -8.69
CA PHE A 128 6.29 4.12 -7.33
C PHE A 128 7.69 4.46 -6.83
N ASN A 129 8.73 3.86 -7.41
CA ASN A 129 10.11 4.18 -7.05
C ASN A 129 10.49 5.61 -7.45
N GLU A 130 9.83 6.19 -8.47
CA GLU A 130 10.05 7.59 -8.84
C GLU A 130 9.54 8.55 -7.74
N TYR A 131 8.50 8.17 -6.99
CA TYR A 131 7.93 8.98 -5.91
C TYR A 131 8.85 9.04 -4.68
N LEU A 132 9.82 8.15 -4.58
CA LEU A 132 10.82 8.14 -3.51
C LEU A 132 11.97 9.12 -3.78
N LYS A 133 12.15 9.55 -5.04
CA LYS A 133 13.31 10.36 -5.48
C LYS A 133 13.14 11.87 -5.26
N SER A 134 11.95 12.33 -4.87
CA SER A 134 11.57 13.75 -4.87
C SER A 134 11.70 14.47 -3.51
N ALA A 135 12.47 13.95 -2.55
CA ALA A 135 12.83 14.69 -1.34
C ALA A 135 14.22 15.34 -1.47
N LYS A 136 14.32 16.41 -2.27
CA LYS A 136 15.43 17.36 -2.23
C LYS A 136 14.92 18.71 -1.73
#